data_AF-A0A6N9A7V9-F1
#
_entry.id   AF-A0A6N9A7V9-F1
#
_cell.length_a   1.000
_cell.length_b   1.000
_cell.length_c   1.000
_cell.angle_alpha   90.00
_cell.angle_beta   90.00
_cell.angle_gamma   90.00
#
_symmetry.space_group_name_H-M   'P 1'
#
loop_
_entity.id
_entity.type
_entity.pdbx_description
1 polymer ?
#
loop_
_entity_poly.entity_id
_entity_poly.type
_entity_poly.pdbx_seq_one_letter_code
_entity_poly.pdbx_strand_id
1 'polypeptide(L)'
;MLDAHGDRIFVGSSDHMQIEELNTSCDTVRILRIPDYPLALTAQQVRAERDARLDIPLPPGVSSLPPHYVEAVEDLPSQETRPAYAGMRVDATGAIWLQPFRGLSERGGPEPWLVLGPDGNWLGSVEMPGDFWVTDIGVDEVLGIWMDALDVQHPQVRHLARGQAANLESYQPPIGLGNSKAISGPDPRNLGQVDRFHLLQPFFSSGR
;
A
#
# COMPACT_ATOMS: atom_id res chain seq x y z
N MET A 1 -2.02 -7.66 -12.74
CA MET A 1 -1.70 -6.22 -12.84
C MET A 1 -0.65 -6.00 -13.90
N LEU A 2 -0.67 -4.85 -14.59
CA LEU A 2 0.20 -4.55 -15.72
C LEU A 2 0.55 -3.06 -15.74
N ASP A 3 1.78 -2.76 -16.12
CA ASP A 3 2.24 -1.41 -16.45
C ASP A 3 3.35 -1.48 -17.52
N ALA A 4 3.76 -0.36 -18.11
CA ALA A 4 4.75 -0.32 -19.18
C ALA A 4 5.66 0.90 -19.09
N HIS A 5 6.92 0.74 -19.50
CA HIS A 5 7.89 1.82 -19.61
C HIS A 5 8.85 1.57 -20.77
N GLY A 6 8.90 2.50 -21.73
CA GLY A 6 9.64 2.31 -22.98
C GLY A 6 9.18 1.05 -23.73
N ASP A 7 10.12 0.18 -24.09
CA ASP A 7 9.85 -1.08 -24.78
C ASP A 7 9.71 -2.29 -23.82
N ARG A 8 9.41 -2.03 -22.55
CA ARG A 8 9.23 -3.05 -21.51
C ARG A 8 7.81 -3.05 -20.97
N ILE A 9 7.27 -4.24 -20.75
CA ILE A 9 5.96 -4.47 -20.14
C ILE A 9 6.20 -5.22 -18.84
N PHE A 10 5.59 -4.75 -17.75
CA PHE A 10 5.70 -5.35 -16.43
C PHE A 10 4.37 -5.98 -16.07
N VAL A 11 4.39 -7.26 -15.69
CA VAL A 11 3.19 -8.05 -15.40
C VAL A 11 3.34 -8.73 -14.05
N GLY A 12 2.27 -8.74 -13.27
CA GLY A 12 2.26 -9.33 -11.94
C GLY A 12 0.93 -9.99 -11.59
N SER A 13 0.95 -11.21 -11.04
CA SER A 13 -0.28 -11.94 -10.65
C SER A 13 -0.81 -11.57 -9.27
N SER A 14 -0.04 -10.84 -8.46
CA SER A 14 -0.31 -10.52 -7.04
C SER A 14 -0.38 -11.71 -6.09
N ASP A 15 -0.21 -12.95 -6.53
CA ASP A 15 -0.16 -14.12 -5.61
C ASP A 15 1.15 -14.17 -4.81
N HIS A 16 2.21 -13.61 -5.40
CA HIS A 16 3.54 -13.52 -4.84
C HIS A 16 4.11 -12.13 -5.06
N MET A 17 5.13 -11.77 -4.27
CA MET A 17 5.91 -10.55 -4.46
C MET A 17 6.89 -10.72 -5.64
N GLN A 18 6.30 -10.90 -6.83
CA GLN A 18 6.95 -11.20 -8.10
C GLN A 18 6.38 -10.31 -9.22
N ILE A 19 7.26 -9.84 -10.10
CA ILE A 19 6.92 -9.17 -11.36
C ILE A 19 7.70 -9.82 -12.50
N GLU A 20 7.04 -10.03 -13.63
CA GLU A 20 7.66 -10.44 -14.89
C GLU A 20 7.88 -9.21 -15.76
N GLU A 21 9.10 -9.03 -16.24
CA GLU A 21 9.44 -8.02 -17.24
C GLU A 21 9.48 -8.70 -18.61
N LEU A 22 8.67 -8.20 -19.53
CA LEU A 22 8.53 -8.70 -20.89
C LEU A 22 9.06 -7.66 -21.89
N ASN A 23 9.53 -8.13 -23.04
CA ASN A 23 9.75 -7.26 -24.20
C ASN A 23 8.42 -7.01 -24.96
N THR A 24 8.45 -6.20 -26.01
CA THR A 24 7.29 -5.93 -26.89
C THR A 24 6.78 -7.14 -27.66
N SER A 25 7.56 -8.22 -27.73
CA SER A 25 7.16 -9.51 -28.30
C SER A 25 6.49 -10.44 -27.27
N CYS A 26 6.32 -9.97 -26.03
CA CYS A 26 5.82 -10.72 -24.87
C CYS A 26 6.72 -11.87 -24.41
N ASP A 27 8.01 -11.86 -24.77
CA ASP A 27 8.98 -12.79 -24.20
C ASP A 27 9.42 -12.29 -22.83
N THR A 28 9.49 -13.20 -21.84
CA THR A 28 10.02 -12.89 -20.52
C THR A 28 11.52 -12.61 -20.60
N VAL A 29 11.89 -11.39 -20.23
CA VAL A 29 13.27 -10.90 -20.18
C VAL A 29 13.87 -11.17 -18.80
N ARG A 30 13.08 -10.93 -17.76
CA ARG A 30 13.52 -11.05 -16.36
C ARG A 30 12.33 -11.31 -15.45
N ILE A 31 12.61 -11.94 -14.31
CA ILE A 31 11.67 -12.06 -13.18
C ILE A 31 12.26 -11.34 -11.98
N LEU A 32 11.52 -10.38 -11.45
CA LEU A 32 11.86 -9.61 -10.25
C LEU A 32 11.11 -10.15 -9.05
N ARG A 33 11.79 -10.26 -7.91
CA ARG A 33 11.24 -10.85 -6.68
C ARG A 33 11.70 -10.09 -5.46
N ILE A 34 10.82 -9.91 -4.48
CA ILE A 34 11.23 -9.59 -3.11
C ILE A 34 11.13 -10.90 -2.32
N PRO A 35 12.26 -11.55 -1.99
CA PRO A 35 12.22 -12.79 -1.23
C PRO A 35 11.65 -12.54 0.16
N ASP A 36 10.98 -13.56 0.70
CA ASP A 36 10.51 -13.61 2.10
C ASP A 36 9.58 -12.47 2.54
N TYR A 37 8.91 -11.80 1.59
CA TYR A 37 7.90 -10.80 1.93
C TYR A 37 6.73 -11.47 2.70
N PRO A 38 6.32 -10.95 3.87
CA PRO A 38 5.40 -11.65 4.77
C PRO A 38 3.95 -11.63 4.28
N LEU A 39 3.58 -12.61 3.46
CA LEU A 39 2.22 -12.78 2.94
C LEU A 39 1.31 -13.65 3.82
N ALA A 40 1.90 -14.46 4.70
CA ALA A 40 1.14 -15.31 5.61
C ALA A 40 0.30 -14.48 6.58
N LEU A 41 -0.97 -14.87 6.77
CA LEU A 41 -1.87 -14.24 7.72
C LEU A 41 -1.90 -15.01 9.03
N THR A 42 -1.77 -14.28 10.13
CA THR A 42 -2.01 -14.82 11.47
C THR A 42 -3.51 -14.96 11.74
N ALA A 43 -3.88 -15.86 12.66
CA ALA A 43 -5.28 -15.99 13.10
C ALA A 43 -5.85 -14.67 13.66
N GLN A 44 -5.00 -13.85 14.30
CA GLN A 44 -5.40 -12.53 14.79
C GLN A 44 -5.74 -11.57 13.64
N GLN A 45 -4.94 -11.56 12.56
CA GLN A 45 -5.22 -10.73 11.39
C GLN A 45 -6.49 -11.16 10.67
N VAL A 46 -6.70 -12.48 10.51
CA VAL A 46 -7.95 -13.01 9.93
C VAL A 46 -9.16 -12.59 10.78
N ARG A 47 -9.05 -12.65 12.10
CA ARG A 47 -10.12 -12.22 13.00
C ARG A 47 -10.39 -10.72 12.88
N ALA A 48 -9.35 -9.89 12.92
CA ALA A 48 -9.47 -8.44 12.79
C ALA A 48 -10.12 -8.04 11.46
N GLU A 49 -9.79 -8.73 10.37
CA GLU A 49 -10.40 -8.49 9.06
C GLU A 49 -11.89 -8.86 9.03
N ARG A 50 -12.29 -9.95 9.70
CA ARG A 50 -13.70 -10.32 9.84
C ARG A 50 -14.46 -9.29 10.69
N ASP A 51 -13.87 -8.87 11.80
CA ASP A 51 -14.47 -7.83 12.66
C ASP A 51 -14.62 -6.51 11.88
N ALA A 52 -13.61 -6.11 11.09
CA ALA A 52 -13.68 -4.92 10.22
C ALA A 52 -14.74 -5.02 9.10
N ARG A 53 -15.06 -6.23 8.62
CA ARG A 53 -16.16 -6.46 7.66
C ARG A 53 -17.54 -6.31 8.30
N LEU A 54 -17.64 -6.55 9.61
CA LEU A 54 -18.88 -6.38 10.36
C LEU A 54 -19.03 -4.95 10.91
N ASP A 55 -17.94 -4.20 10.99
CA ASP A 55 -17.93 -2.79 11.38
C ASP A 55 -18.26 -1.86 10.20
N ILE A 56 -19.47 -2.02 9.64
CA ILE A 56 -19.96 -1.15 8.56
C ILE A 56 -20.93 -0.08 9.10
N PRO A 57 -20.91 1.15 8.56
CA PRO A 57 -21.90 2.15 8.88
C PRO A 57 -23.32 1.65 8.54
N LEU A 58 -24.17 1.56 9.56
CA LEU A 58 -25.55 1.12 9.38
C LEU A 58 -26.43 2.30 8.92
N PRO A 59 -27.42 2.06 8.04
CA PRO A 59 -28.41 3.06 7.70
C PRO A 59 -29.18 3.55 8.95
N PRO A 60 -29.66 4.81 8.95
CA PRO A 60 -30.49 5.31 10.04
C PRO A 60 -31.68 4.39 10.34
N GLY A 61 -31.90 4.07 11.62
CA GLY A 61 -32.99 3.19 12.06
C GLY A 61 -32.65 1.69 12.06
N VAL A 62 -31.43 1.30 11.67
CA VAL A 62 -30.93 -0.07 11.77
C VAL A 62 -29.97 -0.17 12.97
N SER A 63 -30.29 -1.02 13.95
CA SER A 63 -29.49 -1.18 15.17
C SER A 63 -28.42 -2.26 15.09
N SER A 64 -28.56 -3.21 14.17
CA SER A 64 -27.61 -4.33 13.99
C SER A 64 -27.67 -4.86 12.56
N LEU A 65 -26.61 -5.54 12.15
CA LEU A 65 -26.58 -6.26 10.88
C LEU A 65 -27.62 -7.39 10.87
N PRO A 66 -28.23 -7.68 9.70
CA PRO A 66 -29.05 -8.88 9.53
C PRO A 66 -28.26 -10.16 9.85
N PRO A 67 -28.86 -11.18 10.50
CA PRO A 67 -28.15 -12.42 10.86
C PRO A 67 -27.45 -13.10 9.68
N HIS A 68 -28.10 -13.17 8.51
CA HIS A 68 -27.52 -13.78 7.32
C HIS A 68 -26.24 -13.07 6.82
N TYR A 69 -26.06 -11.78 7.12
CA TYR A 69 -24.83 -11.06 6.78
C TYR A 69 -23.70 -11.45 7.72
N VAL A 70 -24.00 -11.56 9.02
CA VAL A 70 -23.02 -12.01 10.02
C VAL A 70 -22.57 -13.42 9.71
N GLU A 71 -23.52 -14.34 9.49
CA GLU A 71 -23.26 -15.73 9.10
C GLU A 71 -22.41 -15.79 7.82
N ALA A 72 -22.74 -15.00 6.80
CA ALA A 72 -21.96 -14.97 5.56
C ALA A 72 -20.50 -14.55 5.77
N VAL A 73 -20.23 -13.61 6.68
CA VAL A 73 -18.85 -13.21 7.03
C VAL A 73 -18.14 -14.28 7.85
N GLU A 74 -18.84 -14.94 8.76
CA GLU A 74 -18.29 -16.02 9.59
C GLU A 74 -17.91 -17.26 8.75
N ASP A 75 -18.72 -17.56 7.74
CA ASP A 75 -18.57 -18.67 6.80
C ASP A 75 -17.52 -18.41 5.69
N LEU A 76 -17.01 -17.17 5.57
CA LEU A 76 -15.93 -16.89 4.61
C LEU A 76 -14.71 -17.79 4.90
N PRO A 77 -14.18 -18.50 3.91
CA PRO A 77 -12.97 -19.30 4.09
C PRO A 77 -11.83 -18.43 4.65
N SER A 78 -11.17 -18.92 5.70
CA SER A 78 -9.95 -18.27 6.21
C SER A 78 -8.86 -18.38 5.16
N GLN A 79 -8.34 -17.24 4.71
CA GLN A 79 -7.21 -17.20 3.79
C GLN A 79 -5.90 -17.42 4.58
N GLU A 80 -5.03 -18.30 4.08
CA GLU A 80 -3.71 -18.53 4.66
C GLU A 80 -2.72 -17.42 4.29
N THR A 81 -2.94 -16.78 3.13
CA THR A 81 -2.11 -15.70 2.60
C THR A 81 -2.96 -14.55 2.09
N ARG A 82 -2.38 -13.35 2.08
CA ARG A 82 -2.94 -12.19 1.39
C ARG A 82 -2.31 -12.01 0.00
N PRO A 83 -2.98 -11.32 -0.93
CA PRO A 83 -2.33 -10.81 -2.13
C PRO A 83 -1.07 -9.99 -1.77
N ALA A 84 -0.06 -10.01 -2.63
CA ALA A 84 1.19 -9.32 -2.41
C ALA A 84 1.06 -7.80 -2.55
N TYR A 85 0.36 -7.36 -3.58
CA TYR A 85 0.21 -5.94 -3.91
C TYR A 85 -1.16 -5.68 -4.55
N ALA A 86 -1.65 -4.46 -4.38
CA ALA A 86 -2.88 -3.94 -4.97
C ALA A 86 -2.61 -2.96 -6.13
N GLY A 87 -1.40 -2.39 -6.18
CA GLY A 87 -0.98 -1.39 -7.17
C GLY A 87 0.45 -1.64 -7.65
N MET A 88 0.70 -1.33 -8.92
CA MET A 88 2.02 -1.35 -9.54
C MET A 88 2.13 -0.14 -10.46
N ARG A 89 3.26 0.56 -10.35
CA ARG A 89 3.64 1.69 -11.19
C ARG A 89 5.09 1.58 -11.61
N VAL A 90 5.41 2.01 -12.81
CA VAL A 90 6.80 2.13 -13.28
C VAL A 90 7.09 3.60 -13.56
N ASP A 91 8.08 4.15 -12.87
CA ASP A 91 8.43 5.57 -13.03
C ASP A 91 9.32 5.81 -14.26
N ALA A 92 9.58 7.09 -14.57
CA ALA A 92 10.39 7.50 -15.71
C ALA A 92 11.87 7.04 -15.67
N THR A 93 12.35 6.52 -14.53
CA THR A 93 13.69 5.93 -14.40
C THR A 93 13.70 4.42 -14.63
N GLY A 94 12.51 3.81 -14.76
CA GLY A 94 12.32 2.38 -14.83
C GLY A 94 12.31 1.69 -13.47
N ALA A 95 12.22 2.43 -12.35
CA ALA A 95 12.00 1.82 -11.05
C ALA A 95 10.53 1.40 -10.90
N ILE A 96 10.31 0.28 -10.21
CA ILE A 96 8.99 -0.33 -10.05
C ILE A 96 8.52 -0.09 -8.63
N TRP A 97 7.35 0.52 -8.54
CA TRP A 97 6.67 0.87 -7.31
C TRP A 97 5.50 -0.09 -7.10
N LEU A 98 5.51 -0.82 -5.99
CA LEU A 98 4.46 -1.76 -5.61
C LEU A 98 3.73 -1.23 -4.38
N GLN A 99 2.41 -1.08 -4.48
CA GLN A 99 1.55 -0.81 -3.33
C GLN A 99 1.16 -2.14 -2.70
N PRO A 100 1.69 -2.53 -1.52
CA PRO A 100 1.31 -3.77 -0.88
C PRO A 100 -0.19 -3.82 -0.62
N PHE A 101 -0.76 -5.01 -0.72
CA PHE A 101 -2.17 -5.18 -0.41
C PHE A 101 -2.41 -4.99 1.09
N ARG A 102 -3.48 -4.26 1.41
CA ARG A 102 -3.95 -4.05 2.79
C ARG A 102 -5.40 -4.47 2.92
N GLY A 103 -5.68 -5.25 3.97
CA GLY A 103 -7.05 -5.60 4.35
C GLY A 103 -7.84 -4.40 4.85
N LEU A 104 -9.16 -4.54 5.01
CA LEU A 104 -10.02 -3.51 5.60
C LEU A 104 -9.55 -3.11 7.00
N SER A 105 -9.13 -4.09 7.80
CA SER A 105 -8.61 -3.90 9.16
C SER A 105 -7.32 -3.09 9.24
N GLU A 106 -6.64 -2.89 8.10
CA GLU A 106 -5.36 -2.20 8.02
C GLU A 106 -5.50 -0.80 7.39
N ARG A 107 -6.69 -0.34 6.98
CA ARG A 107 -6.87 0.96 6.30
C ARG A 107 -6.83 2.15 7.27
N GLY A 108 -6.67 3.36 6.72
CA GLY A 108 -6.80 4.62 7.45
C GLY A 108 -5.51 5.23 8.00
N GLY A 109 -4.35 4.69 7.62
CA GLY A 109 -3.03 5.26 7.94
C GLY A 109 -2.16 5.38 6.69
N PRO A 110 -0.92 5.87 6.82
CA PRO A 110 0.02 5.94 5.71
C PRO A 110 0.15 4.60 4.99
N GLU A 111 0.17 4.63 3.66
CA GLU A 111 0.30 3.48 2.79
C GLU A 111 1.74 3.33 2.29
N PRO A 112 2.42 2.23 2.61
CA PRO A 112 3.75 2.00 2.08
C PRO A 112 3.68 1.69 0.59
N TRP A 113 4.66 2.16 -0.16
CA TRP A 113 4.97 1.74 -1.53
C TRP A 113 6.38 1.17 -1.55
N LEU A 114 6.54 -0.09 -1.94
CA LEU A 114 7.84 -0.73 -2.08
C LEU A 114 8.47 -0.30 -3.40
N VAL A 115 9.75 0.05 -3.39
CA VAL A 115 10.47 0.54 -4.57
C VAL A 115 11.56 -0.46 -4.95
N LEU A 116 11.45 -1.02 -6.15
CA LEU A 116 12.49 -1.80 -6.80
C LEU A 116 13.21 -0.92 -7.82
N GLY A 117 14.53 -0.88 -7.79
CA GLY A 117 15.32 -0.21 -8.81
C GLY A 117 15.14 -0.85 -10.19
N PRO A 118 15.58 -0.18 -11.27
CA PRO A 118 15.51 -0.73 -12.62
C PRO A 118 16.34 -2.01 -12.80
N ASP A 119 17.33 -2.23 -11.94
CA ASP A 119 18.13 -3.46 -11.84
C ASP A 119 17.44 -4.59 -11.05
N GLY A 120 16.29 -4.30 -10.43
CA GLY A 120 15.53 -5.25 -9.63
C GLY A 120 15.89 -5.26 -8.15
N ASN A 121 16.84 -4.43 -7.72
CA ASN A 121 17.23 -4.36 -6.32
C ASN A 121 16.15 -3.64 -5.50
N TRP A 122 15.81 -4.18 -4.33
CA TRP A 122 14.88 -3.52 -3.42
C TRP A 122 15.55 -2.30 -2.78
N LEU A 123 15.07 -1.11 -3.15
CA LEU A 123 15.57 0.17 -2.66
C LEU A 123 14.92 0.57 -1.34
N GLY A 124 13.73 0.07 -1.03
CA GLY A 124 13.05 0.43 0.21
C GLY A 124 11.55 0.61 0.09
N SER A 125 11.00 1.38 1.03
CA SER A 125 9.61 1.82 1.00
C SER A 125 9.47 3.33 1.10
N VAL A 126 8.37 3.85 0.56
CA VAL A 126 7.93 5.25 0.70
C VAL A 126 6.53 5.25 1.29
N GLU A 127 6.31 6.02 2.36
CA GLU A 127 4.99 6.16 2.95
C GLU A 127 4.20 7.28 2.25
N MET A 128 3.04 6.92 1.71
CA MET A 128 2.06 7.84 1.16
C MET A 128 0.96 8.11 2.18
N PRO A 129 0.35 9.31 2.22
CA PRO A 129 -0.83 9.54 3.06
C PRO A 129 -2.00 8.63 2.67
N GLY A 130 -2.77 8.16 3.65
CA GLY A 130 -3.88 7.23 3.39
C GLY A 130 -5.07 7.83 2.63
N ASP A 131 -5.11 9.16 2.52
CA ASP A 131 -6.10 9.96 1.78
C ASP A 131 -5.56 10.45 0.42
N PHE A 132 -4.42 9.94 -0.02
CA PHE A 132 -3.76 10.32 -1.25
C PHE A 132 -3.68 9.14 -2.24
N TRP A 133 -4.47 9.21 -3.30
CA TRP A 133 -4.43 8.22 -4.38
C TRP A 133 -3.37 8.55 -5.40
N VAL A 134 -2.31 7.75 -5.42
CA VAL A 134 -1.22 7.86 -6.41
C VAL A 134 -1.74 7.55 -7.81
N THR A 135 -1.59 8.51 -8.72
CA THR A 135 -1.92 8.34 -10.14
C THR A 135 -0.68 8.11 -10.98
N ASP A 136 0.39 8.85 -10.70
CA ASP A 136 1.65 8.80 -11.44
C ASP A 136 2.86 9.08 -10.52
N ILE A 137 4.02 8.56 -10.89
CA ILE A 137 5.25 8.67 -10.11
C ILE A 137 6.39 9.12 -11.02
N GLY A 138 6.93 10.30 -10.73
CA GLY A 138 8.12 10.85 -11.36
C GLY A 138 9.39 10.51 -10.59
N VAL A 139 10.51 11.15 -10.98
CA VAL A 139 11.83 10.92 -10.38
C VAL A 139 11.89 11.39 -8.92
N ASP A 140 11.40 12.61 -8.67
CA ASP A 140 11.45 13.27 -7.36
C ASP A 140 10.06 13.75 -6.90
N GLU A 141 9.00 13.28 -7.57
CA GLU A 141 7.64 13.73 -7.31
C GLU A 141 6.62 12.63 -7.55
N VAL A 142 5.50 12.73 -6.84
CA VAL A 142 4.36 11.85 -6.96
C VAL A 142 3.14 12.70 -7.25
N LEU A 143 2.44 12.36 -8.32
CA LEU A 143 1.15 12.95 -8.65
C LEU A 143 0.05 12.04 -8.12
N GLY A 144 -0.95 12.66 -7.51
CA GLY A 144 -2.11 11.94 -7.04
C GLY A 144 -3.29 12.84 -6.78
N ILE A 145 -4.34 12.22 -6.28
CA ILE A 145 -5.58 12.87 -5.91
C ILE A 145 -5.72 12.78 -4.39
N TRP A 146 -5.81 13.92 -3.75
CA TRP A 146 -6.13 14.02 -2.33
C TRP A 146 -7.61 14.33 -2.14
N MET A 147 -8.26 13.75 -1.14
CA MET A 147 -9.62 14.11 -0.74
C MET A 147 -9.61 14.95 0.54
N ASP A 148 -10.31 16.07 0.49
CA ASP A 148 -10.50 16.90 1.68
C ASP A 148 -11.66 16.39 2.58
N ALA A 149 -11.89 17.09 3.68
CA ALA A 149 -12.95 16.75 4.64
C ALA A 149 -14.39 16.90 4.11
N LEU A 150 -14.55 17.47 2.91
CA LEU A 150 -15.84 17.60 2.21
C LEU A 150 -15.94 16.61 1.04
N ASP A 151 -15.05 15.61 0.99
CA ASP A 151 -14.94 14.60 -0.07
C ASP A 151 -14.67 15.21 -1.47
N VAL A 152 -14.06 16.40 -1.52
CA VAL A 152 -13.67 17.03 -2.79
C VAL A 152 -12.30 16.53 -3.21
N GLN A 153 -12.18 16.13 -4.48
CA GLN A 153 -10.92 15.67 -5.07
C GLN A 153 -10.04 16.84 -5.50
N HIS A 154 -8.79 16.84 -5.04
CA HIS A 154 -7.77 17.83 -5.37
C HIS A 154 -6.57 17.14 -6.01
N PRO A 155 -6.24 17.43 -7.29
CA PRO A 155 -4.99 16.97 -7.87
C PRO A 155 -3.82 17.64 -7.15
N GLN A 156 -2.83 16.86 -6.74
CA GLN A 156 -1.69 17.35 -5.98
C GLN A 156 -0.40 16.66 -6.45
N VAL A 157 0.64 17.49 -6.60
CA VAL A 157 2.02 17.03 -6.77
C VAL A 157 2.71 17.12 -5.42
N ARG A 158 3.40 16.06 -5.03
CA ARG A 158 4.16 15.99 -3.78
C ARG A 158 5.58 15.55 -4.05
N HIS A 159 6.56 16.18 -3.39
CA HIS A 159 7.96 15.86 -3.61
C HIS A 159 8.43 14.71 -2.72
N LEU A 160 9.18 13.79 -3.32
CA LEU A 160 9.88 12.75 -2.60
C LEU A 160 11.06 13.39 -1.86
N ALA A 161 11.23 13.06 -0.59
CA ALA A 161 12.46 13.37 0.13
C ALA A 161 13.10 12.09 0.66
N ARG A 162 14.38 12.21 1.02
CA ARG A 162 15.12 11.11 1.62
C ARG A 162 14.87 11.11 3.12
N GLY A 163 14.40 9.99 3.65
CA GLY A 163 14.31 9.77 5.10
C GLY A 163 15.55 9.06 5.63
N GLN A 164 15.80 9.17 6.94
CA GLN A 164 16.69 8.23 7.63
C GLN A 164 15.88 6.99 8.02
N ALA A 165 16.45 5.79 7.79
CA ALA A 165 15.78 4.53 8.07
C ALA A 165 15.47 4.38 9.57
N ALA A 166 14.19 4.22 9.91
CA ALA A 166 13.78 3.62 11.18
C ALA A 166 13.95 2.10 11.07
N ASN A 167 14.57 1.47 12.07
CA ASN A 167 14.91 0.04 12.09
C ASN A 167 13.74 -0.85 11.64
N LEU A 168 13.97 -1.72 10.64
CA LEU A 168 13.00 -2.71 10.16
C LEU A 168 12.58 -3.74 11.22
N GLU A 169 13.35 -3.92 12.30
CA GLU A 169 12.93 -4.72 13.47
C GLU A 169 11.69 -4.14 14.19
N SER A 170 11.31 -2.89 13.88
CA SER A 170 10.14 -2.22 14.46
C SER A 170 8.94 -2.09 13.52
N TYR A 171 9.01 -2.59 12.28
CA TYR A 171 7.84 -2.69 11.40
C TYR A 171 6.97 -3.87 11.84
N GLN A 172 6.20 -3.64 12.90
CA GLN A 172 4.98 -4.40 13.15
C GLN A 172 3.93 -3.85 12.17
N PRO A 173 3.28 -4.68 11.32
CA PRO A 173 2.06 -4.24 10.66
C PRO A 173 1.11 -3.72 11.75
N PRO A 174 0.40 -2.59 11.54
CA PRO A 174 -0.40 -1.97 12.57
C PRO A 174 -1.36 -3.01 13.15
N ILE A 175 -1.14 -3.36 14.43
CA ILE A 175 -2.10 -4.15 15.20
C ILE A 175 -3.25 -3.18 15.43
N GLY A 176 -4.32 -3.34 14.65
CA GLY A 176 -5.53 -2.53 14.75
C GLY A 176 -6.08 -2.55 16.18
N LEU A 177 -5.77 -1.51 16.95
CA LEU A 177 -6.49 -1.11 18.14
C LEU A 177 -6.95 0.33 17.92
N GLY A 178 -7.89 0.50 17.00
CA GLY A 178 -8.62 1.74 16.80
C GLY A 178 -9.73 1.88 17.83
N ASN A 179 -9.39 2.18 19.09
CA ASN A 179 -10.35 2.84 19.96
C ASN A 179 -10.48 4.29 19.49
N SER A 180 -11.68 4.65 19.03
CA SER A 180 -12.07 6.01 18.63
C SER A 180 -11.58 7.06 19.63
N LYS A 181 -10.68 7.93 19.18
CA LYS A 181 -10.46 9.24 19.81
C LYS A 181 -10.39 10.28 18.70
N ALA A 182 -11.36 11.19 18.71
CA ALA A 182 -11.50 12.28 17.77
C ALA A 182 -10.18 13.05 17.62
N ILE A 183 -9.66 13.09 16.39
CA ILE A 183 -8.59 14.00 16.00
C ILE A 183 -9.30 15.25 15.45
N SER A 184 -9.21 16.36 16.17
CA SER A 184 -9.56 17.67 15.64
C SER A 184 -8.78 17.91 14.34
N GLY A 185 -9.50 18.26 13.28
CA GLY A 185 -8.92 18.54 11.97
C GLY A 185 -7.90 19.69 11.99
N PRO A 186 -7.01 19.75 10.99
CA PRO A 186 -6.00 20.80 10.89
C PRO A 186 -6.62 22.18 10.63
N ASP A 187 -6.01 23.22 11.21
CA ASP A 187 -6.37 24.64 11.02
C ASP A 187 -6.19 25.03 9.53
N PRO A 188 -7.22 25.58 8.86
CA PRO A 188 -7.19 25.90 7.42
C PRO A 188 -6.24 27.04 7.02
N ARG A 189 -5.41 27.56 7.94
CA ARG A 189 -4.50 28.69 7.70
C ARG A 189 -3.05 28.31 7.35
N ASN A 190 -2.73 27.04 7.13
CA ASN A 190 -1.36 26.57 6.85
C ASN A 190 -1.16 26.00 5.42
N LEU A 191 -1.62 26.73 4.40
CA LEU A 191 -1.51 26.38 2.97
C LEU A 191 -0.09 26.54 2.37
N GLY A 192 0.97 26.45 3.18
CA GLY A 192 2.35 26.73 2.75
C GLY A 192 3.36 25.62 3.04
N GLN A 193 2.96 24.46 3.56
CA GLN A 193 3.90 23.43 3.96
C GLN A 193 4.10 22.40 2.84
N VAL A 194 5.32 22.40 2.29
CA VAL A 194 5.79 21.37 1.35
C VAL A 194 5.92 20.07 2.13
N ASP A 195 4.90 19.21 2.05
CA ASP A 195 4.97 17.87 2.63
C ASP A 195 6.06 17.08 1.91
N ARG A 196 7.07 16.66 2.67
CA ARG A 196 8.23 15.88 2.22
C ARG A 196 8.04 14.43 2.64
N PHE A 197 8.22 13.49 1.73
CA PHE A 197 8.15 12.06 2.03
C PHE A 197 9.51 11.46 2.38
N HIS A 198 9.53 10.23 2.90
CA HIS A 198 10.75 9.59 3.38
C HIS A 198 10.92 8.22 2.74
N LEU A 199 12.02 8.04 1.99
CA LEU A 199 12.45 6.74 1.49
C LEU A 199 13.21 5.96 2.60
N LEU A 200 12.71 4.78 2.96
CA LEU A 200 13.26 3.89 4.00
C LEU A 200 14.03 2.73 3.36
N GLN A 201 15.36 2.66 3.55
CA GLN A 201 16.22 1.61 2.97
C GLN A 201 16.35 0.40 3.93
N PRO A 202 16.44 -0.84 3.41
CA PRO A 202 16.77 -2.01 4.24
C PRO A 202 18.25 -2.10 4.60
N PHE A 203 18.54 -2.58 5.81
CA PHE A 203 19.89 -2.89 6.30
C PHE A 203 20.21 -4.36 6.00
N PHE A 204 21.08 -4.66 5.04
CA PHE A 204 21.63 -6.00 4.88
C PHE A 204 22.87 -6.15 5.75
N SER A 205 22.78 -6.95 6.82
CA SER A 205 23.95 -7.40 7.56
C SER A 205 24.72 -8.40 6.69
N SER A 206 25.84 -7.97 6.12
CA SER A 206 26.81 -8.88 5.50
C SER A 206 27.52 -9.67 6.61
N GLY A 207 26.94 -10.79 7.02
CA GLY A 207 27.62 -11.80 7.82
C GLY A 207 28.63 -12.57 6.96
N ARG A 208 29.91 -12.49 7.34
CA ARG A 208 31.02 -13.31 6.81
C ARG A 208 30.95 -14.74 7.31
#